data_AF-A0A3M0X1U2-F1
#
_entry.id   AF-A0A3M0X1U2-F1
#
_cell.length_a   1.000
_cell.length_b   1.000
_cell.length_c   1.000
_cell.angle_alpha   90.00
_cell.angle_beta   90.00
_cell.angle_gamma   90.00
#
_symmetry.space_group_name_H-M   'P 1'
#
loop_
_entity.id
_entity.type
_entity.pdbx_description
1 polymer ?
#
loop_
_entity_poly.entity_id
_entity_poly.type
_entity_poly.pdbx_seq_one_letter_code
_entity_poly.pdbx_strand_id
1 'polypeptide(L)'
;MSSDFVCVLFVAVKIGIICYHYSSFMKKRDPEKLYPHDFLMKPIVALVPDFLTPNHFTILRIFLTLPVLLLLFWQKYSWGVPLFLFAAFTDTIDGSLARWRKQVTDWGAFYDPVADKILIGSVLLLILFRYINPYIAWAVIFLEIMMIIGGWYHRRRGDVVHANVWGKIKMLLQFFGILFLLLAVWAGLDLFVDISEGTLVLAVVFAIIALLTYSL
;
A
#
# COMPACT_ATOMS: atom_id res chain seq x y z
N MET A 1 -27.86 8.70 10.02
CA MET A 1 -27.13 7.74 9.17
C MET A 1 -27.08 8.25 7.73
N SER A 2 -26.38 9.36 7.47
CA SER A 2 -26.03 9.84 6.10
C SER A 2 -25.07 11.05 6.11
N SER A 3 -24.88 11.72 7.25
CA SER A 3 -24.05 12.93 7.37
C SER A 3 -22.55 12.69 7.56
N ASP A 4 -22.15 11.55 8.13
CA ASP A 4 -20.74 11.29 8.48
C ASP A 4 -19.93 10.75 7.29
N PHE A 5 -20.60 10.07 6.35
CA PHE A 5 -20.01 9.61 5.09
C PHE A 5 -19.59 10.77 4.19
N VAL A 6 -20.36 11.87 4.20
CA VAL A 6 -20.05 13.08 3.43
C VAL A 6 -18.81 13.79 3.99
N CYS A 7 -18.59 13.72 5.31
CA CYS A 7 -17.44 14.34 5.96
C CYS A 7 -16.14 13.58 5.65
N VAL A 8 -16.15 12.24 5.67
CA VAL A 8 -15.02 11.41 5.27
C VAL A 8 -14.74 11.55 3.77
N LEU A 9 -15.78 11.60 2.94
CA LEU A 9 -15.65 11.90 1.51
C LEU A 9 -15.03 13.28 1.28
N PHE A 10 -15.37 14.31 2.07
CA PHE A 10 -14.78 15.64 1.96
C PHE A 10 -13.30 15.69 2.35
N VAL A 11 -12.88 14.92 3.36
CA VAL A 11 -11.47 14.82 3.78
C VAL A 11 -10.64 14.01 2.78
N ALA A 12 -11.16 12.88 2.29
CA ALA A 12 -10.53 12.08 1.25
C ALA A 12 -10.45 12.82 -0.10
N VAL A 13 -11.49 13.60 -0.44
CA VAL A 13 -11.50 14.48 -1.62
C VAL A 13 -10.55 15.65 -1.44
N LYS A 14 -10.39 16.25 -0.25
CA LYS A 14 -9.36 17.28 -0.01
C LYS A 14 -7.94 16.74 -0.13
N ILE A 15 -7.66 15.54 0.39
CA ILE A 15 -6.36 14.87 0.22
C ILE A 15 -6.14 14.48 -1.26
N GLY A 16 -7.20 14.02 -1.94
CA GLY A 16 -7.21 13.74 -3.37
C GLY A 16 -6.99 14.98 -4.24
N ILE A 17 -7.53 16.15 -3.86
CA ILE A 17 -7.37 17.43 -4.57
C ILE A 17 -5.95 18.01 -4.36
N ILE A 18 -5.37 17.84 -3.17
CA ILE A 18 -3.94 18.15 -2.93
C ILE A 18 -3.06 17.27 -3.85
N CYS A 19 -3.46 16.01 -4.07
CA CYS A 19 -2.82 15.10 -5.02
C CYS A 19 -3.10 15.50 -6.50
N TYR A 20 -4.28 16.04 -6.81
CA TYR A 20 -4.69 16.50 -8.14
C TYR A 20 -3.88 17.72 -8.59
N HIS A 21 -3.67 18.68 -7.69
CA HIS A 21 -2.84 19.86 -7.97
C HIS A 21 -1.34 19.51 -8.13
N TYR A 22 -0.88 18.38 -7.56
CA TYR A 22 0.46 17.83 -7.82
C TYR A 22 0.55 17.03 -9.14
N SER A 23 -0.60 16.65 -9.72
CA SER A 23 -0.69 15.73 -10.86
C SER A 23 -0.44 16.40 -12.21
N SER A 24 -0.62 17.73 -12.35
CA SER A 24 -0.30 18.43 -13.62
C SER A 24 1.20 18.44 -13.95
N PHE A 25 2.05 17.98 -13.02
CA PHE A 25 3.51 17.95 -13.13
C PHE A 25 4.12 16.55 -13.37
N MET A 26 3.33 15.48 -13.43
CA MET A 26 3.84 14.10 -13.51
C MET A 26 4.08 13.63 -14.96
N LYS A 27 4.88 14.39 -15.71
CA LYS A 27 5.58 13.93 -16.91
C LYS A 27 6.78 13.10 -16.45
N LYS A 28 6.83 11.81 -16.80
CA LYS A 28 7.94 10.84 -16.60
C LYS A 28 8.57 10.94 -15.19
N ARG A 29 8.17 10.09 -14.24
CA ARG A 29 8.90 10.00 -12.95
C ARG A 29 10.36 9.69 -13.25
N ASP A 30 11.22 10.66 -13.04
CA ASP A 30 12.66 10.45 -13.00
C ASP A 30 12.95 9.61 -11.75
N PRO A 31 13.43 8.36 -11.89
CA PRO A 31 13.66 7.47 -10.76
C PRO A 31 14.70 8.04 -9.78
N GLU A 32 15.54 8.97 -10.20
CA GLU A 32 16.57 9.60 -9.37
C GLU A 32 16.11 10.89 -8.68
N LYS A 33 14.90 11.39 -9.01
CA LYS A 33 14.40 12.65 -8.45
C LYS A 33 13.92 12.48 -7.01
N LEU A 34 14.46 13.30 -6.12
CA LEU A 34 14.02 13.43 -4.73
C LEU A 34 12.67 14.15 -4.64
N TYR A 35 11.77 13.60 -3.84
CA TYR A 35 10.44 14.14 -3.55
C TYR A 35 10.40 14.80 -2.16
N PRO A 36 9.41 15.65 -1.85
CA PRO A 36 9.29 16.32 -0.55
C PRO A 36 9.33 15.36 0.65
N HIS A 37 8.72 14.18 0.54
CA HIS A 37 8.74 13.17 1.61
C HIS A 37 10.12 12.54 1.83
N ASP A 38 11.00 12.54 0.82
CA ASP A 38 12.37 12.02 0.95
C ASP A 38 13.23 12.91 1.87
N PHE A 39 12.92 14.21 1.94
CA PHE A 39 13.60 15.13 2.86
C PHE A 39 13.22 14.86 4.31
N LEU A 40 11.98 14.45 4.57
CA LEU A 40 11.54 14.04 5.90
C LEU A 40 12.25 12.75 6.36
N MET A 41 12.54 11.85 5.41
CA MET A 41 13.22 10.58 5.68
C MET A 41 14.75 10.71 5.79
N LYS A 42 15.33 11.85 5.43
CA LYS A 42 16.79 12.11 5.48
C LYS A 42 17.47 11.70 6.81
N PRO A 43 16.95 12.04 8.02
CA PRO A 43 17.59 11.62 9.28
C PRO A 43 17.58 10.09 9.46
N ILE A 44 16.51 9.42 9.04
CA ILE A 44 16.39 7.96 9.13
C ILE A 44 17.33 7.30 8.12
N VAL A 45 17.34 7.80 6.88
CA VAL A 45 18.24 7.32 5.82
C VAL A 45 19.71 7.50 6.19
N ALA A 46 20.06 8.61 6.85
CA ALA A 46 21.42 8.86 7.33
C ALA A 46 21.85 7.92 8.47
N LEU A 47 20.90 7.33 9.20
CA LEU A 47 21.18 6.34 10.24
C LEU A 47 21.47 4.95 9.65
N VAL A 48 20.96 4.66 8.46
CA VAL A 48 21.15 3.37 7.79
C VAL A 48 22.62 3.25 7.35
N PRO A 49 23.35 2.19 7.76
CA PRO A 49 24.72 1.97 7.31
C PRO A 49 24.86 1.84 5.79
N ASP A 50 26.03 2.17 5.25
CA ASP A 50 26.29 2.14 3.80
C ASP A 50 26.27 0.74 3.19
N PHE A 51 26.47 -0.31 4.00
CA PHE A 51 26.42 -1.70 3.53
C PHE A 51 25.00 -2.22 3.26
N LEU A 52 23.96 -1.58 3.82
CA LEU A 52 22.57 -1.96 3.58
C LEU A 52 22.06 -1.32 2.29
N THR A 53 21.88 -2.14 1.26
CA THR A 53 21.26 -1.69 0.00
C THR A 53 19.73 -1.73 0.07
N PRO A 54 19.03 -0.95 -0.76
CA PRO A 54 17.55 -0.99 -0.86
C PRO A 54 17.01 -2.41 -1.04
N ASN A 55 17.66 -3.24 -1.86
CA ASN A 55 17.24 -4.62 -2.11
C ASN A 55 17.23 -5.50 -0.85
N HIS A 56 18.09 -5.22 0.14
CA HIS A 56 18.08 -5.95 1.41
C HIS A 56 16.80 -5.67 2.21
N PHE A 57 16.26 -4.45 2.12
CA PHE A 57 15.00 -4.10 2.78
C PHE A 57 13.80 -4.78 2.11
N THR A 58 13.80 -4.91 0.78
CA THR A 58 12.78 -5.69 0.05
C THR A 58 12.80 -7.16 0.51
N ILE A 59 13.97 -7.77 0.59
CA ILE A 59 14.15 -9.16 1.06
C ILE A 59 13.73 -9.29 2.52
N LEU A 60 14.15 -8.34 3.37
CA LEU A 60 13.78 -8.28 4.77
C LEU A 60 12.25 -8.21 4.92
N ARG A 61 11.55 -7.41 4.10
CA ARG A 61 10.08 -7.32 4.14
C ARG A 61 9.41 -8.64 3.80
N ILE A 62 9.88 -9.32 2.75
CA ILE A 62 9.36 -10.64 2.38
C ILE A 62 9.57 -11.60 3.56
N PHE A 63 10.75 -11.60 4.18
CA PHE A 63 11.04 -12.42 5.34
C PHE A 63 10.16 -12.06 6.55
N LEU A 64 9.94 -10.77 6.82
CA LEU A 64 9.10 -10.25 7.91
C LEU A 64 7.61 -10.52 7.70
N THR A 65 7.15 -10.68 6.45
CA THR A 65 5.76 -11.02 6.17
C THR A 65 5.36 -12.32 6.86
N LEU A 66 6.24 -13.34 6.86
CA LEU A 66 5.93 -14.64 7.47
C LEU A 66 5.68 -14.56 9.00
N PRO A 67 6.58 -14.00 9.84
CA PRO A 67 6.32 -13.84 11.27
C PRO A 67 5.13 -12.92 11.54
N VAL A 68 4.86 -11.90 10.71
CA VAL A 68 3.63 -11.11 10.82
C VAL A 68 2.40 -12.01 10.71
N LEU A 69 2.33 -12.84 9.67
CA LEU A 69 1.19 -13.74 9.46
C LEU A 69 1.07 -14.77 10.59
N LEU A 70 2.17 -15.34 11.07
CA LEU A 70 2.16 -16.30 12.19
C LEU A 70 1.62 -15.68 13.48
N LEU A 71 2.08 -14.47 13.82
CA LEU A 71 1.62 -13.74 15.00
C LEU A 71 0.13 -13.39 14.90
N LEU A 72 -0.31 -12.94 13.72
CA LEU A 72 -1.71 -12.60 13.47
C LEU A 72 -2.62 -13.85 13.49
N PHE A 73 -2.15 -14.97 12.94
CA PHE A 73 -2.88 -16.25 12.93
C PHE A 73 -3.10 -16.79 14.35
N TRP A 74 -2.08 -16.70 15.21
CA TRP A 74 -2.18 -17.05 16.63
C TRP A 74 -2.75 -15.94 17.51
N GLN A 75 -3.34 -14.91 16.90
CA GLN A 75 -4.03 -13.83 17.61
C GLN A 75 -3.12 -13.07 18.60
N LYS A 76 -1.81 -13.08 18.37
CA LYS A 76 -0.81 -12.32 19.13
C LYS A 76 -0.71 -10.89 18.60
N TYR A 77 -1.85 -10.19 18.55
CA TYR A 77 -1.98 -8.87 17.91
C TYR A 77 -1.05 -7.81 18.51
N SER A 78 -0.75 -7.88 19.82
CA SER A 78 0.18 -6.97 20.50
C SER A 78 1.58 -6.95 19.89
N TRP A 79 2.00 -8.05 19.26
CA TRP A 79 3.28 -8.15 18.55
C TRP A 79 3.09 -8.10 17.04
N GLY A 80 2.01 -8.70 16.52
CA GLY A 80 1.72 -8.75 15.09
C GLY A 80 1.45 -7.38 14.46
N VAL A 81 0.71 -6.50 15.14
CA VAL A 81 0.36 -5.17 14.61
C VAL A 81 1.57 -4.24 14.55
N PRO A 82 2.39 -4.10 15.61
CA PRO A 82 3.63 -3.32 15.51
C PRO A 82 4.59 -3.88 14.45
N LEU A 83 4.70 -5.21 14.33
CA LEU A 83 5.57 -5.83 13.33
C LEU A 83 5.08 -5.59 11.90
N PHE A 84 3.76 -5.63 11.67
CA PHE A 84 3.14 -5.26 10.40
C PHE A 84 3.44 -3.81 10.02
N LEU A 85 3.25 -2.88 10.96
CA LEU A 85 3.56 -1.46 10.77
C LEU A 85 5.04 -1.25 10.46
N PHE A 86 5.92 -1.93 11.18
CA PHE A 86 7.35 -1.90 10.93
C PHE A 86 7.68 -2.41 9.52
N ALA A 87 7.14 -3.58 9.14
CA ALA A 87 7.35 -4.16 7.81
C ALA A 87 6.83 -3.24 6.69
N ALA A 88 5.64 -2.64 6.83
CA ALA A 88 5.11 -1.68 5.86
C ALA A 88 5.95 -0.40 5.80
N PHE A 89 6.46 0.08 6.92
CA PHE A 89 7.32 1.26 6.97
C PHE A 89 8.65 1.06 6.23
N THR A 90 9.16 -0.18 6.18
CA THR A 90 10.40 -0.47 5.43
C THR A 90 10.33 -0.12 3.94
N ASP A 91 9.13 -0.10 3.33
CA ASP A 91 8.90 0.32 1.92
C ASP A 91 9.15 1.81 1.68
N THR A 92 8.87 2.63 2.69
CA THR A 92 9.14 4.05 2.55
C THR A 92 10.64 4.31 2.67
N ILE A 93 11.32 3.50 3.48
CA ILE A 93 12.75 3.62 3.72
C ILE A 93 13.54 3.19 2.49
N ASP A 94 13.28 2.01 1.92
CA ASP A 94 14.10 1.48 0.81
C ASP A 94 13.97 2.31 -0.47
N GLY A 95 12.76 2.79 -0.78
CA GLY A 95 12.53 3.71 -1.89
C GLY A 95 13.25 5.05 -1.68
N SER A 96 13.20 5.61 -0.47
CA SER A 96 13.91 6.86 -0.14
C SER A 96 15.42 6.66 -0.18
N LEU A 97 15.92 5.54 0.34
CA LEU A 97 17.32 5.16 0.37
C LEU A 97 17.88 5.00 -1.05
N ALA A 98 17.14 4.33 -1.94
CA ALA A 98 17.52 4.15 -3.35
C ALA A 98 17.71 5.50 -4.06
N ARG A 99 16.80 6.45 -3.82
CA ARG A 99 16.88 7.81 -4.40
C ARG A 99 18.03 8.62 -3.82
N TRP A 100 18.19 8.63 -2.49
CA TRP A 100 19.26 9.36 -1.82
C TRP A 100 20.65 8.85 -2.19
N ARG A 101 20.82 7.53 -2.31
CA ARG A 101 22.11 6.91 -2.67
C ARG A 101 22.32 6.76 -4.18
N LYS A 102 21.34 7.16 -5.00
CA LYS A 102 21.33 6.91 -6.46
C LYS A 102 21.56 5.43 -6.80
N GLN A 103 21.01 4.54 -5.98
CA GLN A 103 21.10 3.08 -6.10
C GLN A 103 19.76 2.50 -6.58
N VAL A 104 19.12 3.17 -7.55
CA VAL A 104 17.88 2.64 -8.14
C VAL A 104 18.25 1.51 -9.07
N THR A 105 17.67 0.33 -8.84
CA THR A 105 17.92 -0.86 -9.66
C THR A 105 16.62 -1.37 -10.28
N ASP A 106 16.70 -1.93 -11.48
CA ASP A 106 15.54 -2.56 -12.15
C ASP A 106 14.97 -3.71 -11.31
N TRP A 107 15.83 -4.39 -10.56
CA TRP A 107 15.46 -5.45 -9.64
C TRP A 107 14.56 -4.90 -8.51
N GLY A 108 15.03 -3.91 -7.75
CA GLY A 108 14.22 -3.30 -6.68
C GLY A 108 12.91 -2.73 -7.21
N ALA A 109 12.97 -1.98 -8.33
CA ALA A 109 11.78 -1.41 -8.97
C ALA A 109 10.71 -2.45 -9.35
N PHE A 110 11.10 -3.71 -9.59
CA PHE A 110 10.18 -4.81 -9.86
C PHE A 110 9.72 -5.54 -8.60
N TYR A 111 10.62 -5.80 -7.65
CA TYR A 111 10.32 -6.60 -6.46
C TYR A 111 9.64 -5.80 -5.34
N ASP A 112 9.84 -4.49 -5.23
CA ASP A 112 9.21 -3.67 -4.19
C ASP A 112 7.67 -3.72 -4.29
N PRO A 113 7.04 -3.48 -5.46
CA PRO A 113 5.58 -3.60 -5.60
C PRO A 113 5.07 -5.04 -5.38
N VAL A 114 5.91 -6.05 -5.62
CA VAL A 114 5.57 -7.46 -5.38
C VAL A 114 5.58 -7.76 -3.88
N ALA A 115 6.63 -7.35 -3.17
CA ALA A 115 6.76 -7.51 -1.73
C ALA A 115 5.61 -6.83 -0.98
N ASP A 116 5.24 -5.62 -1.40
CA ASP A 116 4.07 -4.90 -0.85
C ASP A 116 2.77 -5.68 -1.01
N LYS A 117 2.52 -6.20 -2.22
CA LYS A 117 1.31 -7.00 -2.49
C LYS A 117 1.30 -8.31 -1.70
N ILE A 118 2.47 -8.92 -1.48
CA ILE A 118 2.58 -10.12 -0.65
C ILE A 118 2.23 -9.79 0.80
N LEU A 119 2.78 -8.73 1.38
CA LEU A 119 2.48 -8.33 2.76
C LEU A 119 1.00 -7.97 2.94
N ILE A 120 0.51 -6.99 2.16
CA ILE A 120 -0.86 -6.49 2.24
C ILE A 120 -1.86 -7.58 1.87
N GLY A 121 -1.64 -8.29 0.77
CA GLY A 121 -2.53 -9.34 0.27
C GLY A 121 -2.64 -10.53 1.23
N SER A 122 -1.53 -10.95 1.84
CA SER A 122 -1.55 -12.08 2.78
C SER A 122 -2.25 -11.73 4.09
N VAL A 123 -2.01 -10.53 4.63
CA VAL A 123 -2.72 -10.05 5.84
C VAL A 123 -4.21 -9.93 5.57
N LEU A 124 -4.56 -9.42 4.38
CA LEU A 124 -5.94 -9.31 3.94
C LEU A 124 -6.62 -10.70 3.86
N LEU A 125 -5.98 -11.68 3.23
CA LEU A 125 -6.51 -13.05 3.16
C LEU A 125 -6.69 -13.69 4.54
N LEU A 126 -5.78 -13.41 5.48
CA LEU A 126 -5.79 -14.01 6.81
C LEU A 126 -6.91 -13.47 7.71
N ILE A 127 -7.11 -12.15 7.71
CA ILE A 127 -7.96 -11.49 8.71
C ILE A 127 -9.31 -11.08 8.12
N LEU A 128 -9.36 -10.69 6.85
CA LEU A 128 -10.52 -10.01 6.32
C LEU A 128 -11.74 -10.95 6.29
N PHE A 129 -11.59 -12.22 5.91
CA PHE A 129 -12.70 -13.19 5.95
C PHE A 129 -13.25 -13.48 7.36
N ARG A 130 -12.51 -13.13 8.42
CA ARG A 130 -12.93 -13.37 9.81
C ARG A 130 -13.73 -12.20 10.40
N TYR A 131 -13.48 -10.98 9.95
CA TYR A 131 -13.97 -9.76 10.60
C TYR A 131 -14.73 -8.80 9.69
N ILE A 132 -14.62 -8.95 8.37
CA ILE A 132 -15.25 -8.06 7.38
C ILE A 132 -16.22 -8.87 6.53
N ASN A 133 -17.21 -8.18 5.97
CA ASN A 133 -18.15 -8.77 5.03
C ASN A 133 -17.43 -9.53 3.89
N PRO A 134 -17.76 -10.83 3.67
CA PRO A 134 -17.08 -11.66 2.69
C PRO A 134 -17.20 -11.12 1.25
N TYR A 135 -18.24 -10.35 0.92
CA TYR A 135 -18.37 -9.75 -0.41
C TYR A 135 -17.29 -8.70 -0.68
N ILE A 136 -16.95 -7.89 0.33
CA ILE A 136 -15.88 -6.89 0.24
C ILE A 136 -14.53 -7.60 0.16
N ALA A 137 -14.36 -8.69 0.92
CA ALA A 137 -13.18 -9.55 0.83
C ALA A 137 -12.88 -9.99 -0.60
N TRP A 138 -13.88 -10.62 -1.21
CA TRP A 138 -13.77 -11.12 -2.56
C TRP A 138 -13.54 -10.00 -3.56
N ALA A 139 -14.20 -8.85 -3.41
CA ALA A 139 -14.01 -7.70 -4.28
C ALA A 139 -12.57 -7.18 -4.24
N VAL A 140 -11.99 -7.01 -3.04
CA VAL A 140 -10.60 -6.52 -2.90
C VAL A 140 -9.61 -7.53 -3.52
N ILE A 141 -9.74 -8.82 -3.21
CA ILE A 141 -8.86 -9.87 -3.74
C ILE A 141 -8.96 -9.95 -5.26
N PHE A 142 -10.18 -9.96 -5.79
CA PHE A 142 -10.44 -10.04 -7.23
C PHE A 142 -9.81 -8.86 -7.98
N LEU A 143 -10.00 -7.63 -7.49
CA LEU A 143 -9.43 -6.44 -8.09
C LEU A 143 -7.90 -6.40 -7.99
N GLU A 144 -7.32 -6.94 -6.92
CA GLU A 144 -5.86 -7.06 -6.80
C GLU A 144 -5.30 -8.00 -7.87
N ILE A 145 -5.92 -9.17 -8.04
CA ILE A 145 -5.54 -10.15 -9.07
C ILE A 145 -5.68 -9.53 -10.48
N MET A 146 -6.80 -8.86 -10.76
CA MET A 146 -7.03 -8.18 -12.05
C MET A 146 -5.94 -7.16 -12.36
N MET A 147 -5.50 -6.37 -11.37
CA MET A 147 -4.42 -5.40 -11.57
C MET A 147 -3.05 -6.05 -11.80
N ILE A 148 -2.76 -7.16 -11.12
CA ILE A 148 -1.51 -7.93 -11.35
C ILE A 148 -1.50 -8.47 -12.78
N ILE A 149 -2.60 -9.09 -13.22
CA ILE A 149 -2.74 -9.66 -14.56
C ILE A 149 -2.68 -8.55 -15.63
N GLY A 150 -3.40 -7.45 -15.43
CA GLY A 150 -3.37 -6.30 -16.33
C GLY A 150 -1.96 -5.73 -16.49
N GLY A 151 -1.25 -5.51 -15.38
CA GLY A 151 0.13 -5.02 -15.44
C GLY A 151 1.09 -5.98 -16.13
N TRP A 152 0.94 -7.28 -15.90
CA TRP A 152 1.73 -8.29 -16.62
C TRP A 152 1.45 -8.30 -18.13
N TYR A 153 0.17 -8.18 -18.51
CA TYR A 153 -0.26 -8.18 -19.91
C TYR A 153 0.30 -6.99 -20.71
N HIS A 154 0.17 -5.76 -20.20
CA HIS A 154 0.72 -4.57 -20.87
C HIS A 154 2.25 -4.63 -20.97
N ARG A 155 2.93 -5.11 -19.92
CA ARG A 155 4.40 -5.25 -19.93
C ARG A 155 4.87 -6.22 -21.01
N ARG A 156 4.12 -7.30 -21.28
CA ARG A 156 4.42 -8.23 -22.38
C ARG A 156 4.25 -7.63 -23.77
N ARG A 157 3.40 -6.62 -23.94
CA ARG A 157 3.19 -5.92 -25.21
C ARG A 157 4.21 -4.80 -25.48
N GLY A 158 5.10 -4.53 -24.52
CA GLY A 158 6.04 -3.40 -24.61
C GLY A 158 5.39 -2.05 -24.34
N ASP A 159 4.11 -2.03 -23.95
CA ASP A 159 3.42 -0.81 -23.55
C ASP A 159 3.97 -0.34 -22.21
N VAL A 160 4.44 0.92 -22.19
CA VAL A 160 4.89 1.55 -20.96
C VAL A 160 3.64 1.92 -20.18
N VAL A 161 3.25 1.03 -19.29
CA VAL A 161 2.20 1.28 -18.32
C VAL A 161 2.52 2.55 -17.55
N HIS A 162 1.65 3.55 -17.66
CA HIS A 162 1.75 4.74 -16.82
C HIS A 162 1.05 4.52 -15.48
N ALA A 163 1.78 4.82 -14.41
CA ALA A 163 1.27 4.71 -13.05
C ALA A 163 0.16 5.74 -12.82
N ASN A 164 -1.07 5.25 -12.72
CA ASN A 164 -2.25 6.08 -12.52
C ASN A 164 -2.39 6.55 -11.07
N VAL A 165 -2.84 7.79 -10.88
CA VAL A 165 -3.09 8.40 -9.56
C VAL A 165 -4.11 7.56 -8.78
N TRP A 166 -5.16 7.07 -9.45
CA TRP A 166 -6.20 6.25 -8.84
C TRP A 166 -5.64 4.96 -8.20
N GLY A 167 -4.63 4.35 -8.83
CA GLY A 167 -3.96 3.16 -8.30
C GLY A 167 -3.17 3.45 -7.01
N LYS A 168 -2.58 4.66 -6.89
CA LYS A 168 -1.89 5.07 -5.65
C LYS A 168 -2.87 5.35 -4.52
N ILE A 169 -3.98 6.04 -4.83
CA ILE A 169 -5.02 6.32 -3.83
C ILE A 169 -5.61 5.01 -3.31
N LYS A 170 -5.93 4.06 -4.21
CA LYS A 170 -6.33 2.70 -3.83
C LYS A 170 -5.36 2.10 -2.81
N MET A 171 -4.07 2.08 -3.11
CA MET A 171 -3.07 1.43 -2.26
C MET A 171 -3.02 2.05 -0.86
N LEU A 172 -3.09 3.39 -0.78
CA LEU A 172 -3.16 4.09 0.52
C LEU A 172 -4.43 3.72 1.29
N LEU A 173 -5.59 3.75 0.64
CA LEU A 173 -6.86 3.38 1.27
C LEU A 173 -6.83 1.92 1.77
N GLN A 174 -6.28 1.01 0.96
CA GLN A 174 -6.17 -0.40 1.34
C GLN A 174 -5.24 -0.61 2.54
N PHE A 175 -4.10 0.09 2.58
CA PHE A 175 -3.21 0.08 3.74
C PHE A 175 -3.92 0.57 5.01
N PHE A 176 -4.59 1.72 4.95
CA PHE A 176 -5.31 2.26 6.10
C PHE A 176 -6.50 1.39 6.52
N GLY A 177 -7.22 0.80 5.57
CA GLY A 177 -8.30 -0.15 5.85
C GLY A 177 -7.79 -1.34 6.67
N ILE A 178 -6.69 -1.96 6.23
CA ILE A 178 -6.06 -3.06 6.98
C ILE A 178 -5.55 -2.60 8.34
N LEU A 179 -4.93 -1.42 8.42
CA LEU A 179 -4.45 -0.89 9.70
C LEU A 179 -5.59 -0.70 10.70
N PHE A 180 -6.72 -0.10 10.27
CA PHE A 180 -7.88 0.05 11.13
C PHE A 180 -8.45 -1.30 11.55
N LEU A 181 -8.50 -2.29 10.66
CA LEU A 181 -8.93 -3.65 11.00
C LEU A 181 -8.03 -4.27 12.07
N LEU A 182 -6.72 -4.15 11.91
CA LEU A 182 -5.73 -4.67 12.85
C LEU A 182 -5.85 -3.99 14.22
N LEU A 183 -6.05 -2.68 14.26
CA LEU A 183 -6.28 -1.93 15.48
C LEU A 183 -7.61 -2.30 16.13
N ALA A 184 -8.68 -2.51 15.34
CA ALA A 184 -9.98 -2.95 15.83
C ALA A 184 -9.86 -4.28 16.58
N VAL A 185 -9.17 -5.25 15.96
CA VAL A 185 -8.98 -6.59 16.51
C VAL A 185 -8.03 -6.57 17.70
N TRP A 186 -7.00 -5.71 17.69
CA TRP A 186 -6.09 -5.57 18.81
C TRP A 186 -6.73 -4.91 20.04
N ALA A 187 -7.49 -3.83 19.83
CA ALA A 187 -8.12 -3.05 20.91
C ALA A 187 -9.51 -3.56 21.31
N GLY A 188 -10.12 -4.46 20.53
CA GLY A 188 -11.49 -4.95 20.75
C GLY A 188 -12.55 -3.88 20.50
N LEU A 189 -12.33 -2.99 19.53
CA LEU A 189 -13.18 -1.83 19.26
C LEU A 189 -13.94 -1.98 17.94
N ASP A 190 -15.23 -2.28 18.02
CA ASP A 190 -16.09 -2.53 16.86
C ASP A 190 -16.18 -1.34 15.90
N LEU A 191 -16.11 -0.11 16.41
CA LEU A 191 -16.09 1.11 15.60
C LEU A 191 -14.98 1.11 14.54
N PHE A 192 -13.81 0.55 14.87
CA PHE A 192 -12.70 0.49 13.92
C PHE A 192 -12.93 -0.57 12.81
N VAL A 193 -13.78 -1.57 13.05
CA VAL A 193 -14.20 -2.53 12.02
C VAL A 193 -15.04 -1.81 10.97
N ASP A 194 -16.03 -1.01 11.38
CA ASP A 194 -16.88 -0.23 10.46
C ASP A 194 -16.05 0.77 9.64
N ILE A 195 -15.11 1.47 10.28
CA ILE A 195 -14.19 2.40 9.60
C ILE A 195 -13.31 1.65 8.60
N SER A 196 -12.77 0.49 8.99
CA SER A 196 -12.00 -0.39 8.09
C SER A 196 -12.85 -0.80 6.88
N GLU A 197 -14.07 -1.28 7.10
CA GLU A 197 -14.97 -1.72 6.05
C GLU A 197 -15.27 -0.58 5.05
N GLY A 198 -15.66 0.60 5.54
CA GLY A 198 -15.89 1.77 4.71
C GLY A 198 -14.65 2.20 3.91
N THR A 199 -13.47 2.13 4.53
CA THR A 199 -12.20 2.47 3.87
C THR A 199 -11.86 1.46 2.76
N LEU A 200 -12.09 0.16 2.99
CA LEU A 200 -11.87 -0.90 2.00
C LEU A 200 -12.86 -0.82 0.84
N VAL A 201 -14.13 -0.48 1.10
CA VAL A 201 -15.11 -0.19 0.03
C VAL A 201 -14.64 0.97 -0.83
N LEU A 202 -14.14 2.04 -0.21
CA LEU A 202 -13.57 3.15 -0.96
C LEU A 202 -12.36 2.70 -1.79
N ALA A 203 -11.47 1.87 -1.22
CA ALA A 203 -10.35 1.29 -1.95
C ALA A 203 -10.80 0.49 -3.18
N VAL A 204 -11.89 -0.29 -3.07
CA VAL A 204 -12.51 -1.03 -4.19
C VAL A 204 -13.02 -0.08 -5.27
N VAL A 205 -13.71 1.00 -4.92
CA VAL A 205 -14.20 2.00 -5.90
C VAL A 205 -13.03 2.62 -6.66
N PHE A 206 -11.99 3.08 -5.95
CA PHE A 206 -10.79 3.63 -6.56
C PHE A 206 -10.03 2.59 -7.40
N ALA A 207 -10.05 1.32 -6.98
CA ALA A 207 -9.47 0.23 -7.74
C ALA A 207 -10.19 0.00 -9.08
N ILE A 208 -11.52 0.06 -9.10
CA ILE A 208 -12.30 -0.03 -10.34
C ILE A 208 -12.00 1.14 -11.26
N ILE A 209 -12.00 2.38 -10.74
CA ILE A 209 -11.65 3.58 -11.52
C ILE A 209 -10.23 3.44 -12.10
N ALA A 210 -9.28 2.99 -11.29
CA ALA A 210 -7.91 2.76 -11.72
C ALA A 210 -7.85 1.72 -12.86
N LEU A 211 -8.57 0.59 -12.73
CA LEU A 211 -8.61 -0.46 -13.74
C LEU A 211 -9.24 0.03 -15.05
N LEU A 212 -10.36 0.75 -14.99
CA LEU A 212 -11.03 1.29 -16.18
C LEU A 212 -10.17 2.31 -16.91
N THR A 213 -9.45 3.16 -16.17
CA THR A 213 -8.53 4.15 -16.76
C THR A 213 -7.24 3.51 -17.28
N TYR A 214 -6.94 2.27 -16.89
CA TYR A 214 -5.73 1.54 -17.26
C TYR A 214 -5.97 0.55 -18.41
N SER A 215 -7.19 0.04 -18.53
CA SER A 215 -7.63 -0.90 -19.56
C SER A 215 -8.18 -0.23 -20.83
N LEU A 216 -8.28 1.11 -20.85
CA LEU A 216 -8.59 1.95 -22.02
C LEU A 216 -7.34 2.72 -22.43
#